data_AF-A0A9P3HID4-F1
#
_entry.id   AF-A0A9P3HID4-F1
#
_cell.length_a   1.000
_cell.length_b   1.000
_cell.length_c   1.000
_cell.angle_alpha   90.00
_cell.angle_beta   90.00
_cell.angle_gamma   90.00
#
_symmetry.space_group_name_H-M   'P 1'
#
loop_
_entity.id
_entity.type
_entity.pdbx_description
1 polymer ?
#
loop_
_entity_poly.entity_id
_entity_poly.type
_entity_poly.pdbx_seq_one_letter_code
_entity_poly.pdbx_strand_id
1 'polypeptide(L)'
;MKLVSVTSSVALIMAAGLSVVSSLPLNINHSPLSPRADTCPVDVLSCSSASSGVPACCLPSMGLLVLVQQWYNGLGPLDEFTMHGLWPDTCSGGQGPANGCDANRIYSDIEPRLQKYPGTPSTFLSEMHTYWSSYKGDNNAFWSHEWSKHGTCLSTLAPTCSSDFAPDQDIYSYFSKALELRSKYNLYQALAAKGITPGSNPNVADMHSAIQAAFGFDAEINCVSGVLSEIWLFFNIKNGNQYVLTAPQSRGSCSGYISYPVKSGSVTPPTTTSKPTKTPAPTATSPSGSIPTGKQSGACSTNGATVCVSPGSSNQYSKCNSGRWILNQCKAGPVCYGDSNTSTHCA
;
A
#
# COMPACT_ATOMS: atom_id res chain seq x y z
N MET A 1 65.05 41.85 -49.06
CA MET A 1 65.34 41.96 -50.50
C MET A 1 65.18 40.57 -51.10
N LYS A 2 64.36 40.46 -52.16
CA LYS A 2 64.16 39.36 -53.10
C LYS A 2 63.47 38.06 -52.63
N LEU A 3 62.21 37.94 -53.09
CA LEU A 3 61.51 36.71 -53.47
C LEU A 3 62.38 35.85 -54.41
N VAL A 4 62.27 34.53 -54.29
CA VAL A 4 62.10 33.63 -55.46
C VAL A 4 61.16 32.49 -55.05
N SER A 5 60.09 32.31 -55.84
CA SER A 5 59.20 31.15 -55.87
C SER A 5 59.78 30.10 -56.81
N VAL A 6 59.79 28.82 -56.41
CA VAL A 6 59.89 27.69 -57.35
C VAL A 6 58.97 26.57 -56.89
N THR A 7 58.03 26.26 -57.75
CA THR A 7 57.09 25.13 -57.75
C THR A 7 57.81 23.79 -57.95
N SER A 8 57.36 22.72 -57.28
CA SER A 8 57.41 21.38 -57.90
C SER A 8 56.48 20.36 -57.25
N SER A 9 55.51 19.92 -58.05
CA SER A 9 54.91 18.60 -58.21
C SER A 9 54.90 17.60 -57.04
N VAL A 10 53.69 17.32 -56.54
CA VAL A 10 53.34 16.15 -55.74
C VAL A 10 53.26 14.92 -56.66
N ALA A 11 54.09 13.91 -56.40
CA ALA A 11 53.96 12.58 -56.99
C ALA A 11 53.61 11.56 -55.90
N LEU A 12 52.49 10.88 -56.12
CA LEU A 12 51.88 9.83 -55.32
C LEU A 12 52.84 8.64 -55.12
N ILE A 13 53.00 8.19 -53.88
CA ILE A 13 53.43 6.81 -53.59
C ILE A 13 52.35 6.20 -52.69
N MET A 14 51.50 5.38 -53.32
CA MET A 14 50.52 4.52 -52.66
C MET A 14 51.26 3.35 -52.00
N ALA A 15 51.40 3.38 -50.68
CA ALA A 15 51.78 2.21 -49.90
C ALA A 15 50.52 1.55 -49.35
N ALA A 16 50.11 0.45 -49.97
CA ALA A 16 49.05 -0.42 -49.49
C ALA A 16 49.53 -1.16 -48.23
N GLY A 17 49.17 -0.64 -47.05
CA GLY A 17 49.28 -1.36 -45.79
C GLY A 17 48.10 -2.32 -45.65
N LEU A 18 48.36 -3.63 -45.73
CA LEU A 18 47.40 -4.64 -45.32
C LEU A 18 47.22 -4.58 -43.80
N SER A 19 46.15 -3.94 -43.34
CA SER A 19 45.65 -4.15 -41.98
C SER A 19 44.82 -5.42 -41.98
N VAL A 20 45.35 -6.46 -41.35
CA VAL A 20 44.61 -7.69 -41.04
C VAL A 20 43.63 -7.35 -39.92
N VAL A 21 42.42 -6.92 -40.27
CA VAL A 21 41.30 -6.87 -39.33
C VAL A 21 40.85 -8.30 -39.13
N SER A 22 41.18 -8.86 -37.95
CA SER A 22 40.62 -10.10 -37.46
C SER A 22 39.11 -9.90 -37.29
N SER A 23 38.33 -10.30 -38.29
CA SER A 23 36.88 -10.36 -38.22
C SER A 23 36.49 -11.54 -37.33
N LEU A 24 36.43 -11.28 -36.03
CA LEU A 24 35.65 -12.10 -35.11
C LEU A 24 34.21 -12.13 -35.65
N PRO A 25 33.58 -13.29 -35.85
CA PRO A 25 32.16 -13.32 -36.12
C PRO A 25 31.47 -12.72 -34.89
N LEU A 26 30.80 -11.58 -35.07
CA LEU A 26 29.75 -11.15 -34.16
C LEU A 26 28.69 -12.25 -34.19
N ASN A 27 28.84 -13.20 -33.28
CA ASN A 27 27.76 -14.07 -32.88
C ASN A 27 26.75 -13.16 -32.19
N ILE A 28 25.88 -12.53 -32.99
CA ILE A 28 24.65 -11.93 -32.50
C ILE A 28 23.81 -13.12 -32.08
N ASN A 29 24.08 -13.59 -30.86
CA ASN A 29 23.17 -14.42 -30.13
C ASN A 29 21.93 -13.53 -29.97
N HIS A 30 20.97 -13.69 -30.87
CA HIS A 30 19.62 -13.25 -30.63
C HIS A 30 19.16 -14.05 -29.41
N SER A 31 19.40 -13.50 -28.22
CA SER A 31 18.52 -13.77 -27.11
C SER A 31 17.11 -13.56 -27.65
N PRO A 32 16.20 -14.55 -27.58
CA PRO A 32 14.81 -14.28 -27.84
C PRO A 32 14.35 -13.30 -26.76
N LEU A 33 14.42 -12.00 -27.08
CA LEU A 33 13.69 -10.98 -26.36
C LEU A 33 12.22 -11.41 -26.47
N SER A 34 11.68 -11.79 -25.32
CA SER A 34 10.28 -12.08 -25.06
C SER A 34 9.37 -11.12 -25.84
N PRO A 35 8.30 -11.58 -26.50
CA PRO A 35 7.49 -10.81 -27.46
C PRO A 35 6.57 -9.76 -26.80
N ARG A 36 7.00 -9.11 -25.73
CA ARG A 36 6.18 -8.16 -24.97
C ARG A 36 6.19 -6.74 -25.55
N ALA A 37 7.18 -6.39 -26.38
CA ALA A 37 7.36 -5.03 -26.90
C ALA A 37 6.57 -4.72 -28.20
N ASP A 38 6.18 -5.73 -29.00
CA ASP A 38 5.65 -5.49 -30.36
C ASP A 38 4.12 -5.40 -30.45
N THR A 39 3.36 -5.67 -29.38
CA THR A 39 1.88 -5.79 -29.43
C THR A 39 1.10 -4.76 -28.62
N CYS A 40 1.74 -4.08 -27.66
CA CYS A 40 1.07 -3.06 -26.86
C CYS A 40 1.29 -1.67 -27.44
N PRO A 41 0.25 -0.82 -27.53
CA PRO A 41 0.43 0.55 -27.97
C PRO A 41 1.31 1.31 -26.97
N VAL A 42 2.23 2.10 -27.50
CA VAL A 42 3.12 2.95 -26.70
C VAL A 42 2.46 4.29 -26.41
N ASP A 43 2.85 4.87 -25.29
CA ASP A 43 2.46 6.20 -24.84
C ASP A 43 0.96 6.43 -24.58
N VAL A 44 0.18 5.35 -24.46
CA VAL A 44 -1.23 5.44 -24.07
C VAL A 44 -1.38 5.56 -22.55
N LEU A 45 -2.14 6.58 -22.13
CA LEU A 45 -2.53 6.80 -20.74
C LEU A 45 -3.91 6.22 -20.48
N SER A 46 -4.09 5.50 -19.38
CA SER A 46 -5.40 5.06 -18.91
C SER A 46 -6.33 6.25 -18.65
N CYS A 47 -7.64 6.01 -18.73
CA CYS A 47 -8.65 7.05 -18.51
C CYS A 47 -8.55 8.25 -19.47
N SER A 48 -7.96 8.02 -20.64
CA SER A 48 -7.91 8.97 -21.74
C SER A 48 -8.69 8.46 -22.95
N SER A 49 -8.99 9.34 -23.90
CA SER A 49 -9.63 8.94 -25.17
C SER A 49 -8.81 7.88 -25.93
N ALA A 50 -7.48 7.90 -25.77
CA ALA A 50 -6.56 6.95 -26.42
C ALA A 50 -6.58 5.55 -25.80
N SER A 51 -7.13 5.38 -24.58
CA SER A 51 -7.23 4.06 -23.94
C SER A 51 -8.34 3.16 -24.51
N SER A 52 -9.22 3.71 -25.35
CA SER A 52 -10.31 2.94 -25.95
C SER A 52 -9.78 1.81 -26.83
N GLY A 53 -10.24 0.58 -26.58
CA GLY A 53 -9.86 -0.61 -27.35
C GLY A 53 -8.46 -1.16 -27.05
N VAL A 54 -7.72 -0.58 -26.09
CA VAL A 54 -6.42 -1.11 -25.69
C VAL A 54 -6.61 -2.42 -24.90
N PRO A 55 -5.88 -3.50 -25.24
CA PRO A 55 -5.99 -4.77 -24.54
C PRO A 55 -5.67 -4.67 -23.04
N ALA A 56 -6.37 -5.45 -22.23
CA ALA A 56 -6.27 -5.44 -20.77
C ALA A 56 -4.89 -5.83 -20.22
N CYS A 57 -4.07 -6.52 -21.03
CA CYS A 57 -2.67 -6.84 -20.71
C CYS A 57 -1.70 -5.68 -20.97
N CYS A 58 -2.11 -4.71 -21.79
CA CYS A 58 -1.32 -3.53 -22.16
C CYS A 58 -1.67 -2.31 -21.30
N LEU A 59 -2.90 -2.24 -20.82
CA LEU A 59 -3.40 -1.14 -20.00
C LEU A 59 -4.51 -1.67 -19.07
N PRO A 60 -4.54 -1.28 -17.79
CA PRO A 60 -5.50 -1.82 -16.86
C PRO A 60 -6.93 -1.39 -17.23
N SER A 61 -7.87 -2.34 -17.23
CA SER A 61 -9.29 -2.05 -17.47
C SER A 61 -9.89 -1.07 -16.45
N MET A 62 -9.38 -1.13 -15.22
CA MET A 62 -9.64 -0.18 -14.14
C MET A 62 -8.45 0.76 -14.04
N GLY A 63 -8.53 1.85 -14.81
CA GLY A 63 -7.39 2.68 -15.17
C GLY A 63 -6.97 3.72 -14.15
N LEU A 64 -7.81 4.02 -13.16
CA LEU A 64 -7.52 4.99 -12.10
C LEU A 64 -7.03 4.22 -10.88
N LEU A 65 -5.79 4.42 -10.47
CA LEU A 65 -5.19 3.72 -9.35
C LEU A 65 -5.11 4.64 -8.14
N VAL A 66 -5.59 4.15 -6.99
CA VAL A 66 -5.63 4.89 -5.74
C VAL A 66 -4.65 4.27 -4.76
N LEU A 67 -3.57 4.97 -4.45
CA LEU A 67 -2.64 4.60 -3.40
C LEU A 67 -3.15 5.15 -2.07
N VAL A 68 -3.57 4.26 -1.18
CA VAL A 68 -4.13 4.62 0.12
C VAL A 68 -3.09 4.38 1.20
N GLN A 69 -2.65 5.47 1.80
CA GLN A 69 -1.75 5.47 2.95
C GLN A 69 -2.52 5.89 4.20
N GLN A 70 -2.23 5.26 5.33
CA GLN A 70 -2.93 5.41 6.60
C GLN A 70 -2.00 5.87 7.72
N TRP A 71 -2.58 6.58 8.69
CA TRP A 71 -1.90 7.06 9.89
C TRP A 71 -2.59 6.55 11.15
N TYR A 72 -2.10 5.42 11.68
CA TYR A 72 -2.63 4.82 12.89
C TYR A 72 -1.56 4.62 13.95
N ASN A 73 -1.94 4.84 15.21
CA ASN A 73 -1.07 4.57 16.34
C ASN A 73 -0.71 3.08 16.41
N GLY A 74 0.56 2.76 16.67
CA GLY A 74 1.04 1.38 16.73
C GLY A 74 1.34 0.73 15.37
N LEU A 75 1.19 1.45 14.25
CA LEU A 75 1.60 0.98 12.93
C LEU A 75 2.86 1.68 12.43
N GLY A 76 3.82 0.89 11.96
CA GLY A 76 5.04 1.34 11.29
C GLY A 76 5.93 2.30 12.10
N PRO A 77 6.95 2.89 11.44
CA PRO A 77 7.84 3.87 12.04
C PRO A 77 7.12 5.16 12.45
N LEU A 78 7.65 5.88 13.43
CA LEU A 78 7.02 7.09 14.00
C LEU A 78 6.81 8.23 12.99
N ASP A 79 7.62 8.22 11.94
CA ASP A 79 7.81 9.24 10.93
C ASP A 79 7.44 8.74 9.52
N GLU A 80 6.55 7.76 9.43
CA GLU A 80 6.17 7.15 8.16
C GLU A 80 4.67 6.84 8.13
N PHE A 81 4.02 7.11 7.01
CA PHE A 81 2.69 6.54 6.75
C PHE A 81 2.82 5.07 6.37
N THR A 82 1.87 4.25 6.80
CA THR A 82 1.78 2.85 6.37
C THR A 82 0.75 2.69 5.26
N MET A 83 0.81 1.59 4.54
CA MET A 83 -0.11 1.22 3.48
C MET A 83 -1.43 0.75 4.07
N HIS A 84 -2.53 1.20 3.48
CA HIS A 84 -3.80 0.48 3.51
C HIS A 84 -3.91 -0.37 2.24
N GLY A 85 -3.77 0.23 1.06
CA GLY A 85 -3.98 -0.48 -0.19
C GLY A 85 -3.57 0.27 -1.46
N LEU A 86 -3.61 -0.45 -2.59
CA LEU A 86 -3.48 0.09 -3.94
C LEU A 86 -4.68 -0.37 -4.77
N TRP A 87 -5.62 0.53 -5.03
CA TRP A 87 -6.93 0.14 -5.52
C TRP A 87 -7.13 0.56 -6.98
N PRO A 88 -7.37 -0.40 -7.89
CA PRO A 88 -7.86 -0.09 -9.22
C PRO A 88 -9.33 0.33 -9.12
N ASP A 89 -9.61 1.54 -9.53
CA ASP A 89 -10.94 2.13 -9.68
C ASP A 89 -11.25 2.34 -11.17
N THR A 90 -12.54 2.48 -11.47
CA THR A 90 -12.99 2.89 -12.79
C THR A 90 -12.51 4.33 -13.06
N CYS A 91 -12.42 4.70 -14.34
CA CYS A 91 -12.01 6.04 -14.72
C CYS A 91 -12.97 7.16 -14.25
N SER A 92 -14.16 6.81 -13.78
CA SER A 92 -15.12 7.73 -13.15
C SER A 92 -15.05 7.74 -11.61
N GLY A 93 -14.02 7.11 -11.01
CA GLY A 93 -13.86 7.02 -9.55
C GLY A 93 -14.74 5.97 -8.87
N GLY A 94 -15.31 5.02 -9.61
CA GLY A 94 -16.09 3.93 -9.05
C GLY A 94 -15.19 2.77 -8.60
N GLN A 95 -15.47 2.20 -7.43
CA GLN A 95 -14.71 1.06 -6.93
C GLN A 95 -14.98 -0.23 -7.72
N GLY A 96 -14.00 -1.14 -7.68
CA GLY A 96 -14.15 -2.49 -8.24
C GLY A 96 -15.20 -3.33 -7.51
N PRO A 97 -15.54 -4.52 -8.06
CA PRO A 97 -16.48 -5.43 -7.42
C PRO A 97 -16.03 -5.80 -6.01
N ALA A 98 -16.98 -5.86 -5.07
CA ALA A 98 -16.67 -6.13 -3.66
C ALA A 98 -15.98 -7.49 -3.41
N ASN A 99 -16.14 -8.44 -4.34
CA ASN A 99 -15.56 -9.78 -4.28
C ASN A 99 -14.35 -9.95 -5.22
N GLY A 100 -13.79 -8.86 -5.76
CA GLY A 100 -12.68 -8.90 -6.71
C GLY A 100 -13.11 -9.16 -8.15
N CYS A 101 -12.12 -9.21 -9.04
CA CYS A 101 -12.32 -9.34 -10.48
C CYS A 101 -11.94 -10.73 -11.05
N ASP A 102 -11.33 -11.59 -10.24
CA ASP A 102 -10.97 -12.96 -10.64
C ASP A 102 -11.06 -13.92 -9.44
N ALA A 103 -12.10 -14.76 -9.44
CA ALA A 103 -12.36 -15.71 -8.37
C ALA A 103 -11.30 -16.84 -8.29
N ASN A 104 -10.59 -17.13 -9.38
CA ASN A 104 -9.56 -18.18 -9.39
C ASN A 104 -8.23 -17.70 -8.78
N ARG A 105 -8.11 -16.39 -8.55
CA ARG A 105 -6.95 -15.73 -7.95
C ARG A 105 -7.24 -15.27 -6.52
N ILE A 106 -8.30 -15.75 -5.87
CA ILE A 106 -8.58 -15.44 -4.46
C ILE A 106 -7.78 -16.41 -3.59
N TYR A 107 -6.99 -15.86 -2.66
CA TYR A 107 -6.13 -16.63 -1.77
C TYR A 107 -6.27 -16.13 -0.33
N SER A 108 -6.20 -17.05 0.62
CA SER A 108 -6.23 -16.77 2.06
C SER A 108 -4.85 -16.89 2.72
N ASP A 109 -3.81 -17.18 1.95
CA ASP A 109 -2.45 -17.49 2.38
C ASP A 109 -1.40 -16.61 1.66
N ILE A 110 -1.68 -15.31 1.51
CA ILE A 110 -0.81 -14.35 0.82
C ILE A 110 0.59 -14.28 1.42
N GLU A 111 0.72 -14.25 2.75
CA GLU A 111 2.04 -14.17 3.40
C GLU A 111 2.91 -15.41 3.08
N PRO A 112 2.45 -16.66 3.28
CA PRO A 112 3.17 -17.86 2.84
C PRO A 112 3.49 -17.90 1.35
N ARG A 113 2.61 -17.39 0.47
CA ARG A 113 2.86 -17.32 -0.98
C ARG A 113 4.00 -16.38 -1.31
N LEU A 114 3.96 -15.17 -0.76
CA LEU A 114 5.06 -14.21 -0.88
C LEU A 114 6.36 -14.79 -0.33
N GLN A 115 6.33 -15.51 0.80
CA GLN A 115 7.52 -16.15 1.36
C GLN A 115 8.14 -17.22 0.45
N LYS A 116 7.31 -18.00 -0.24
CA LYS A 116 7.74 -19.12 -1.09
C LYS A 116 8.08 -18.70 -2.52
N TYR A 117 7.55 -17.57 -2.99
CA TYR A 117 7.80 -17.08 -4.32
C TYR A 117 9.31 -16.84 -4.53
N PRO A 118 9.97 -17.52 -5.50
CA PRO A 118 11.42 -17.43 -5.66
C PRO A 118 11.95 -16.03 -5.95
N GLY A 119 11.12 -15.15 -6.50
CA GLY A 119 11.47 -13.77 -6.81
C GLY A 119 11.38 -12.82 -5.61
N THR A 120 10.94 -13.28 -4.43
CA THR A 120 10.80 -12.43 -3.24
C THR A 120 12.17 -12.20 -2.57
N PRO A 121 12.62 -10.93 -2.45
CA PRO A 121 13.82 -10.61 -1.66
C PRO A 121 13.64 -10.96 -0.19
N SER A 122 14.73 -11.34 0.48
CA SER A 122 14.69 -11.75 1.90
C SER A 122 14.19 -10.65 2.85
N THR A 123 14.30 -9.38 2.47
CA THR A 123 13.82 -8.22 3.25
C THR A 123 12.35 -7.91 3.02
N PHE A 124 11.74 -8.43 1.96
CA PHE A 124 10.43 -7.98 1.48
C PHE A 124 9.32 -8.22 2.50
N LEU A 125 9.27 -9.38 3.15
CA LEU A 125 8.26 -9.63 4.19
C LEU A 125 8.47 -8.73 5.42
N SER A 126 9.71 -8.40 5.76
CA SER A 126 9.98 -7.43 6.83
C SER A 126 9.46 -6.04 6.45
N GLU A 127 9.60 -5.64 5.18
CA GLU A 127 9.04 -4.39 4.67
C GLU A 127 7.51 -4.41 4.70
N MET A 128 6.88 -5.51 4.26
CA MET A 128 5.43 -5.71 4.35
C MET A 128 4.93 -5.61 5.79
N HIS A 129 5.59 -6.26 6.76
CA HIS A 129 5.25 -6.13 8.18
C HIS A 129 5.50 -4.72 8.72
N THR A 130 6.50 -3.99 8.23
CA THR A 130 6.80 -2.65 8.72
C THR A 130 5.81 -1.63 8.16
N TYR A 131 5.54 -1.70 6.87
CA TYR A 131 4.88 -0.65 6.11
C TYR A 131 3.49 -1.00 5.63
N TRP A 132 3.02 -2.24 5.76
CA TRP A 132 1.67 -2.67 5.38
C TRP A 132 1.02 -3.52 6.47
N SER A 133 1.29 -3.21 7.74
CA SER A 133 0.70 -3.94 8.86
C SER A 133 -0.79 -3.67 9.05
N SER A 134 -1.49 -4.70 9.52
CA SER A 134 -2.88 -4.64 9.96
C SER A 134 -3.00 -4.02 11.35
N TYR A 135 -3.81 -2.98 11.49
CA TYR A 135 -4.16 -2.44 12.82
C TYR A 135 -4.97 -3.43 13.68
N LYS A 136 -5.50 -4.50 13.07
CA LYS A 136 -6.23 -5.58 13.76
C LYS A 136 -5.31 -6.74 14.18
N GLY A 137 -4.02 -6.69 13.84
CA GLY A 137 -3.02 -7.66 14.25
C GLY A 137 -2.88 -8.91 13.37
N ASP A 138 -3.74 -9.10 12.37
CA ASP A 138 -3.61 -10.19 11.39
C ASP A 138 -3.23 -9.63 10.01
N ASN A 139 -1.94 -9.74 9.70
CA ASN A 139 -1.37 -9.27 8.45
C ASN A 139 -1.80 -10.13 7.25
N ASN A 140 -1.76 -11.45 7.39
CA ASN A 140 -2.12 -12.34 6.30
C ASN A 140 -3.61 -12.19 5.91
N ALA A 141 -4.52 -12.07 6.87
CA ALA A 141 -5.92 -11.80 6.57
C ALA A 141 -6.12 -10.45 5.88
N PHE A 142 -5.38 -9.43 6.32
CA PHE A 142 -5.43 -8.10 5.71
C PHE A 142 -4.90 -8.11 4.27
N TRP A 143 -3.73 -8.70 4.03
CA TRP A 143 -3.16 -8.80 2.68
C TRP A 143 -4.02 -9.68 1.77
N SER A 144 -4.64 -10.73 2.31
CA SER A 144 -5.62 -11.55 1.58
C SER A 144 -6.84 -10.74 1.14
N HIS A 145 -7.34 -9.83 1.98
CA HIS A 145 -8.41 -8.90 1.61
C HIS A 145 -7.97 -7.95 0.49
N GLU A 146 -6.85 -7.27 0.67
CA GLU A 146 -6.33 -6.29 -0.30
C GLU A 146 -6.07 -6.94 -1.66
N TRP A 147 -5.45 -8.13 -1.67
CA TRP A 147 -5.24 -8.87 -2.90
C TRP A 147 -6.57 -9.30 -3.55
N SER A 148 -7.43 -9.98 -2.80
CA SER A 148 -8.64 -10.59 -3.35
C SER A 148 -9.58 -9.54 -3.92
N LYS A 149 -9.79 -8.45 -3.19
CA LYS A 149 -10.72 -7.38 -3.59
C LYS A 149 -10.13 -6.42 -4.63
N HIS A 150 -8.85 -6.07 -4.52
CA HIS A 150 -8.24 -5.01 -5.33
C HIS A 150 -7.14 -5.53 -6.27
N GLY A 151 -6.21 -6.34 -5.77
CA GLY A 151 -5.12 -6.90 -6.58
C GLY A 151 -5.59 -7.75 -7.76
N THR A 152 -6.68 -8.51 -7.61
CA THR A 152 -7.27 -9.29 -8.71
C THR A 152 -7.81 -8.41 -9.85
N CYS A 153 -8.10 -7.14 -9.58
CA CYS A 153 -8.63 -6.17 -10.55
C CYS A 153 -7.57 -5.45 -11.38
N LEU A 154 -6.28 -5.65 -11.10
CA LEU A 154 -5.21 -5.24 -12.01
C LEU A 154 -5.08 -6.22 -13.17
N SER A 155 -5.81 -5.96 -14.25
CA SER A 155 -5.84 -6.85 -15.42
C SER A 155 -4.47 -7.07 -16.07
N THR A 156 -3.55 -6.09 -15.97
CA THR A 156 -2.19 -6.20 -16.51
C THR A 156 -1.31 -7.22 -15.77
N LEU A 157 -1.74 -7.66 -14.58
CA LEU A 157 -1.09 -8.71 -13.79
C LEU A 157 -1.70 -10.09 -13.99
N ALA A 158 -2.73 -10.24 -14.84
CA ALA A 158 -3.34 -11.54 -15.06
C ALA A 158 -2.31 -12.55 -15.60
N PRO A 159 -2.33 -13.83 -15.16
CA PRO A 159 -1.39 -14.84 -15.64
C PRO A 159 -1.36 -14.98 -17.18
N THR A 160 -2.50 -14.77 -17.83
CA THR A 160 -2.65 -14.80 -19.29
C THR A 160 -1.88 -13.70 -20.02
N CYS A 161 -1.42 -12.65 -19.32
CA CYS A 161 -0.66 -11.54 -19.88
C CYS A 161 0.85 -11.80 -19.98
N SER A 162 1.32 -12.97 -19.54
CA SER A 162 2.74 -13.37 -19.60
C SER A 162 2.87 -14.82 -20.05
N SER A 163 3.62 -15.07 -21.11
CA SER A 163 3.93 -16.43 -21.57
C SER A 163 4.78 -17.22 -20.58
N ASP A 164 5.58 -16.52 -19.77
CA ASP A 164 6.51 -17.09 -18.81
C ASP A 164 6.05 -16.83 -17.36
N PHE A 165 4.73 -16.80 -17.13
CA PHE A 165 4.17 -16.56 -15.81
C PHE A 165 4.62 -17.63 -14.79
N ALA A 166 5.26 -17.18 -13.71
CA ALA A 166 5.53 -18.02 -12.55
C ALA A 166 4.38 -17.90 -11.53
N PRO A 167 3.95 -19.01 -10.88
CA PRO A 167 2.97 -18.94 -9.80
C PRO A 167 3.33 -17.88 -8.75
N ASP A 168 2.32 -17.12 -8.30
CA ASP A 168 2.42 -16.02 -7.32
C ASP A 168 3.24 -14.79 -7.78
N GLN A 169 3.71 -14.73 -9.04
CA GLN A 169 4.40 -13.56 -9.61
C GLN A 169 3.53 -12.30 -9.60
N ASP A 170 2.23 -12.44 -9.88
CA ASP A 170 1.25 -11.36 -9.87
C ASP A 170 1.04 -10.79 -8.46
N ILE A 171 0.94 -11.67 -7.46
CA ILE A 171 0.85 -11.30 -6.04
C ILE A 171 2.08 -10.47 -5.65
N TYR A 172 3.28 -10.99 -5.92
CA TYR A 172 4.52 -10.26 -5.62
C TYR A 172 4.58 -8.92 -6.36
N SER A 173 4.21 -8.89 -7.65
CA SER A 173 4.24 -7.67 -8.48
C SER A 173 3.30 -6.59 -7.94
N TYR A 174 2.12 -6.97 -7.43
CA TYR A 174 1.17 -6.04 -6.82
C TYR A 174 1.72 -5.42 -5.54
N PHE A 175 2.12 -6.25 -4.57
CA PHE A 175 2.57 -5.77 -3.26
C PHE A 175 3.88 -5.00 -3.36
N SER A 176 4.83 -5.46 -4.19
CA SER A 176 6.10 -4.75 -4.41
C SER A 176 5.91 -3.40 -5.08
N LYS A 177 5.03 -3.29 -6.09
CA LYS A 177 4.73 -2.01 -6.73
C LYS A 177 4.08 -1.04 -5.76
N ALA A 178 3.13 -1.50 -4.95
CA ALA A 178 2.47 -0.66 -3.95
C ALA A 178 3.45 -0.15 -2.87
N LEU A 179 4.38 -0.98 -2.38
CA LEU A 179 5.44 -0.54 -1.47
C LEU A 179 6.44 0.42 -2.12
N GLU A 180 6.80 0.20 -3.39
CA GLU A 180 7.64 1.12 -4.16
C GLU A 180 6.98 2.51 -4.25
N LEU A 181 5.67 2.55 -4.57
CA LEU A 181 4.92 3.79 -4.64
C LEU A 181 4.83 4.49 -3.28
N ARG A 182 4.57 3.76 -2.19
CA ARG A 182 4.60 4.31 -0.82
C ARG A 182 5.93 5.01 -0.54
N SER A 183 7.03 4.32 -0.81
CA SER A 183 8.38 4.81 -0.57
C SER A 183 8.68 6.06 -1.39
N LYS A 184 8.30 6.03 -2.69
CA LYS A 184 8.48 7.16 -3.61
C LYS A 184 7.65 8.38 -3.21
N TYR A 185 6.41 8.18 -2.79
CA TYR A 185 5.48 9.24 -2.39
C TYR A 185 5.38 9.32 -0.87
N ASN A 186 6.50 9.67 -0.24
CA ASN A 186 6.63 9.79 1.21
C ASN A 186 5.83 11.01 1.73
N LEU A 187 4.60 10.75 2.15
CA LEU A 187 3.67 11.76 2.64
C LEU A 187 4.14 12.42 3.94
N TYR A 188 4.81 11.68 4.83
CA TYR A 188 5.35 12.27 6.05
C TYR A 188 6.38 13.35 5.70
N GLN A 189 7.34 13.03 4.82
CA GLN A 189 8.36 14.01 4.43
C GLN A 189 7.76 15.21 3.69
N ALA A 190 6.76 15.00 2.83
CA ALA A 190 6.06 16.09 2.16
C ALA A 190 5.42 17.07 3.14
N LEU A 191 4.76 16.57 4.18
CA LEU A 191 4.15 17.39 5.24
C LEU A 191 5.21 18.04 6.14
N ALA A 192 6.20 17.27 6.58
CA ALA A 192 7.27 17.73 7.49
C ALA A 192 8.12 18.83 6.86
N ALA A 193 8.35 18.80 5.53
CA ALA A 193 9.05 19.86 4.80
C ALA A 193 8.34 21.23 4.86
N LYS A 194 7.06 21.26 5.27
CA LYS A 194 6.27 22.48 5.53
C LYS A 194 6.00 22.71 7.02
N GLY A 195 6.71 22.00 7.91
CA GLY A 195 6.55 22.12 9.36
C GLY A 195 5.28 21.43 9.90
N ILE A 196 4.60 20.62 9.09
CA ILE A 196 3.43 19.84 9.52
C ILE A 196 3.91 18.49 10.02
N THR A 197 4.06 18.35 11.33
CA THR A 197 4.54 17.13 11.97
C THR A 197 3.51 16.55 12.94
N PRO A 198 3.61 15.25 13.29
CA PRO A 198 2.77 14.64 14.31
C PRO A 198 2.84 15.40 15.65
N GLY A 199 1.75 15.38 16.41
CA GLY A 199 1.57 16.14 17.65
C GLY A 199 1.03 17.55 17.44
N SER A 200 0.68 17.92 16.21
CA SER A 200 0.17 19.25 15.85
C SER A 200 -1.32 19.23 15.47
N ASN A 201 -1.89 20.41 15.30
CA ASN A 201 -3.23 20.61 14.77
C ASN A 201 -3.19 21.43 13.48
N PRO A 202 -2.77 20.85 12.33
CA PRO A 202 -2.61 21.60 11.09
C PRO A 202 -3.97 21.98 10.50
N ASN A 203 -4.02 23.10 9.77
CA ASN A 203 -5.11 23.37 8.85
C ASN A 203 -4.98 22.45 7.63
N VAL A 204 -6.06 21.78 7.25
CA VAL A 204 -6.08 20.85 6.11
C VAL A 204 -5.71 21.54 4.80
N ALA A 205 -5.98 22.84 4.66
CA ALA A 205 -5.54 23.62 3.49
C ALA A 205 -4.00 23.68 3.37
N ASP A 206 -3.28 23.72 4.49
CA ASP A 206 -1.82 23.72 4.50
C ASP A 206 -1.28 22.33 4.14
N MET A 207 -1.96 21.26 4.57
CA MET A 207 -1.61 19.88 4.19
C MET A 207 -1.75 19.66 2.69
N HIS A 208 -2.89 20.08 2.11
CA HIS A 208 -3.10 20.04 0.66
C HIS A 208 -2.00 20.82 -0.09
N SER A 209 -1.69 22.03 0.38
CA SER A 209 -0.64 22.87 -0.22
C SER A 209 0.74 22.22 -0.13
N ALA A 210 1.05 21.54 0.97
CA ALA A 210 2.31 20.82 1.17
C ALA A 210 2.45 19.64 0.20
N ILE A 211 1.40 18.84 0.05
CA ILE A 211 1.38 17.67 -0.85
C ILE A 211 1.47 18.12 -2.31
N GLN A 212 0.66 19.10 -2.71
CA GLN A 212 0.70 19.71 -4.05
C GLN A 212 2.10 20.28 -4.37
N ALA A 213 2.76 20.93 -3.41
CA ALA A 213 4.11 21.45 -3.60
C ALA A 213 5.17 20.34 -3.72
N ALA A 214 5.00 19.23 -3.02
CA ALA A 214 5.96 18.12 -3.04
C ALA A 214 5.85 17.27 -4.30
N PHE A 215 4.62 17.00 -4.77
CA PHE A 215 4.38 16.00 -5.81
C PHE A 215 3.80 16.56 -7.11
N GLY A 216 3.43 17.84 -7.15
CA GLY A 216 2.81 18.49 -8.31
C GLY A 216 1.31 18.19 -8.46
N PHE A 217 0.74 17.35 -7.59
CA PHE A 217 -0.69 17.11 -7.47
C PHE A 217 -1.09 17.03 -6.00
N ASP A 218 -2.31 17.47 -5.70
CA ASP A 218 -2.93 17.36 -4.39
C ASP A 218 -3.36 15.91 -4.10
N ALA A 219 -3.83 15.64 -2.89
CA ALA A 219 -4.36 14.37 -2.43
C ALA A 219 -5.79 14.51 -1.89
N GLU A 220 -6.44 13.37 -1.72
CA GLU A 220 -7.63 13.28 -0.88
C GLU A 220 -7.19 13.04 0.57
N ILE A 221 -7.64 13.89 1.52
CA ILE A 221 -7.24 13.83 2.93
C ILE A 221 -8.47 13.47 3.77
N ASN A 222 -8.43 12.30 4.40
CA ASN A 222 -9.57 11.70 5.08
C ASN A 222 -9.35 11.62 6.60
N CYS A 223 -10.40 12.01 7.32
CA CYS A 223 -10.42 12.11 8.77
C CYS A 223 -11.52 11.22 9.37
N VAL A 224 -11.26 10.74 10.59
CA VAL A 224 -12.27 10.15 11.46
C VAL A 224 -12.40 11.05 12.68
N SER A 225 -13.58 11.65 12.88
CA SER A 225 -13.84 12.57 14.00
C SER A 225 -12.82 13.70 14.15
N GLY A 226 -12.37 14.28 13.02
CA GLY A 226 -11.38 15.36 13.00
C GLY A 226 -9.94 14.91 13.25
N VAL A 227 -9.66 13.60 13.28
CA VAL A 227 -8.31 13.03 13.37
C VAL A 227 -7.89 12.53 12.00
N LEU A 228 -6.68 12.87 11.57
CA LEU A 228 -6.10 12.35 10.32
C LEU A 228 -6.10 10.82 10.34
N SER A 229 -6.68 10.22 9.32
CA SER A 229 -6.81 8.76 9.20
C SER A 229 -6.09 8.26 7.96
N GLU A 230 -6.38 8.82 6.79
CA GLU A 230 -5.83 8.37 5.51
C GLU A 230 -5.55 9.53 4.56
N ILE A 231 -4.62 9.32 3.65
CA ILE A 231 -4.34 10.21 2.53
C ILE A 231 -4.23 9.37 1.27
N TRP A 232 -4.98 9.75 0.24
CA TRP A 232 -5.08 8.98 -1.01
C TRP A 232 -4.44 9.76 -2.16
N LEU A 233 -3.52 9.10 -2.87
CA LEU A 233 -2.89 9.62 -4.08
C LEU A 233 -3.43 8.86 -5.29
N PHE A 234 -3.67 9.60 -6.38
CA PHE A 234 -4.33 9.06 -7.56
C PHE A 234 -3.36 8.98 -8.73
N PHE A 235 -3.48 7.92 -9.52
CA PHE A 235 -2.60 7.64 -10.65
C PHE A 235 -3.41 7.23 -11.86
N ASN A 236 -3.04 7.74 -13.02
CA ASN A 236 -3.28 7.04 -14.28
C ASN A 236 -2.09 6.12 -14.57
N ILE A 237 -2.29 5.13 -15.42
CA ILE A 237 -1.27 4.17 -15.84
C ILE A 237 -0.90 4.44 -17.29
N LYS A 238 0.39 4.47 -17.56
CA LYS A 238 0.96 4.58 -18.89
C LYS A 238 1.78 3.32 -19.19
N ASN A 239 1.79 2.86 -20.44
CA ASN A 239 2.61 1.71 -20.87
C ASN A 239 2.46 0.47 -19.96
N GLY A 240 1.23 0.20 -19.48
CA GLY A 240 0.87 -0.97 -18.68
C GLY A 240 1.31 -0.96 -17.21
N ASN A 241 2.39 -0.27 -16.84
CA ASN A 241 2.92 -0.31 -15.46
C ASN A 241 3.56 1.00 -14.96
N GLN A 242 3.50 2.08 -15.72
CA GLN A 242 4.04 3.38 -15.31
C GLN A 242 2.95 4.18 -14.61
N TYR A 243 3.10 4.36 -13.30
CA TYR A 243 2.15 5.12 -12.48
C TYR A 243 2.43 6.62 -12.62
N VAL A 244 1.49 7.32 -13.23
CA VAL A 244 1.54 8.77 -13.49
C VAL A 244 0.55 9.44 -12.56
N LEU A 245 1.07 10.23 -11.61
CA LEU A 245 0.25 10.95 -10.63
C LEU A 245 -0.78 11.86 -11.34
N THR A 246 -1.99 11.94 -10.80
CA THR A 246 -3.09 12.76 -11.33
C THR A 246 -3.85 13.43 -10.19
N ALA A 247 -4.73 14.37 -10.54
CA ALA A 247 -5.59 15.05 -9.57
C ALA A 247 -6.50 14.04 -8.84
N PRO A 248 -6.80 14.29 -7.55
CA PRO A 248 -7.70 13.44 -6.79
C PRO A 248 -9.16 13.59 -7.22
N GLN A 249 -9.98 12.58 -6.94
CA GLN A 249 -11.43 12.63 -7.24
C GLN A 249 -12.20 13.51 -6.25
N SER A 250 -11.66 13.70 -5.04
CA SER A 250 -12.21 14.53 -3.98
C SER A 250 -11.08 15.17 -3.17
N ARG A 251 -11.41 16.19 -2.36
CA ARG A 251 -10.47 16.71 -1.34
C ARG A 251 -10.46 15.88 -0.06
N GLY A 252 -11.47 15.03 0.14
CA GLY A 252 -11.59 14.13 1.29
C GLY A 252 -12.48 14.69 2.39
N SER A 253 -12.58 13.96 3.50
CA SER A 253 -13.50 14.26 4.59
C SER A 253 -12.95 15.24 5.64
N CYS A 254 -11.64 15.50 5.66
CA CYS A 254 -11.03 16.44 6.59
C CYS A 254 -11.44 17.90 6.26
N SER A 255 -11.68 18.71 7.29
CA SER A 255 -11.94 20.14 7.12
C SER A 255 -11.43 20.96 8.31
N GLY A 256 -11.03 22.21 8.05
CA GLY A 256 -10.53 23.12 9.07
C GLY A 256 -9.22 22.64 9.70
N TYR A 257 -9.10 22.83 11.02
CA TYR A 257 -7.98 22.31 11.80
C TYR A 257 -8.28 20.89 12.28
N ILE A 258 -7.35 19.97 12.03
CA ILE A 258 -7.50 18.56 12.39
C ILE A 258 -6.44 18.13 13.39
N SER A 259 -6.58 16.96 14.01
CA SER A 259 -5.53 16.35 14.82
C SER A 259 -4.63 15.50 13.95
N TYR A 260 -3.31 15.77 13.98
CA TYR A 260 -2.29 14.89 13.43
C TYR A 260 -1.52 14.24 14.59
N PRO A 261 -1.96 13.07 15.10
CA PRO A 261 -1.46 12.53 16.36
C PRO A 261 -0.06 11.94 16.24
N VAL A 262 0.72 12.00 17.33
CA VAL A 262 1.95 11.21 17.45
C VAL A 262 1.62 9.72 17.51
N LYS A 263 2.47 8.91 16.89
CA LYS A 263 2.45 7.46 17.09
C LYS A 263 3.35 7.09 18.28
N SER A 264 2.95 6.10 19.06
CA SER A 264 3.84 5.24 19.81
C SER A 264 4.24 4.09 18.88
N GLY A 265 5.54 3.76 18.79
CA GLY A 265 6.08 2.84 17.79
C GLY A 265 5.38 1.48 17.71
N SER A 266 5.59 0.75 16.61
CA SER A 266 4.89 -0.50 16.35
C SER A 266 5.13 -1.58 17.41
N VAL A 267 4.06 -2.22 17.86
CA VAL A 267 4.12 -3.54 18.49
C VAL A 267 4.33 -4.53 17.36
N THR A 268 5.55 -4.99 17.12
CA THR A 268 5.83 -6.03 16.13
C THR A 268 5.08 -7.31 16.53
N PRO A 269 4.29 -7.97 15.64
CA PRO A 269 3.75 -9.29 15.91
C PRO A 269 4.89 -10.32 16.05
N PRO A 270 4.78 -11.32 16.95
CA PRO A 270 5.83 -12.32 17.12
C PRO A 270 5.95 -13.18 15.85
N THR A 271 7.10 -13.16 15.20
CA THR A 271 7.44 -14.05 14.08
C THR A 271 7.56 -15.49 14.60
N THR A 272 6.67 -16.38 14.17
CA THR A 272 6.74 -17.80 14.54
C THR A 272 7.82 -18.52 13.74
N THR A 273 9.02 -18.67 14.31
CA THR A 273 9.99 -19.69 13.89
C THR A 273 9.88 -20.93 14.78
N SER A 274 9.78 -22.09 14.14
CA SER A 274 9.55 -23.38 14.76
C SER A 274 10.85 -24.12 15.17
N LYS A 275 10.70 -24.92 16.25
CA LYS A 275 11.46 -26.12 16.68
C LYS A 275 12.54 -25.96 17.80
N PRO A 276 12.88 -27.04 18.56
CA PRO A 276 12.13 -27.51 19.75
C PRO A 276 12.97 -27.65 21.04
N THR A 277 12.26 -27.78 22.17
CA THR A 277 12.50 -28.69 23.32
C THR A 277 12.67 -28.04 24.70
N LYS A 278 11.62 -28.27 25.53
CA LYS A 278 11.52 -28.45 27.00
C LYS A 278 12.13 -27.40 27.93
N THR A 279 11.25 -26.69 28.66
CA THR A 279 10.90 -26.90 30.10
C THR A 279 9.73 -25.94 30.46
N PRO A 280 8.77 -26.29 31.36
CA PRO A 280 7.42 -25.69 31.34
C PRO A 280 7.21 -24.55 32.35
N ALA A 281 6.40 -23.55 31.96
CA ALA A 281 5.42 -22.77 32.75
C ALA A 281 5.05 -21.44 32.06
N PRO A 282 3.93 -20.76 32.37
CA PRO A 282 2.59 -21.23 32.71
C PRO A 282 1.57 -20.86 31.61
N THR A 283 0.49 -21.62 31.53
CA THR A 283 -0.62 -21.45 30.59
C THR A 283 -1.41 -20.17 30.89
N ALA A 284 -1.48 -19.22 29.94
CA ALA A 284 -2.53 -18.20 29.91
C ALA A 284 -3.51 -18.56 28.78
N THR A 285 -4.53 -19.31 29.15
CA THR A 285 -5.68 -19.62 28.29
C THR A 285 -6.52 -18.34 28.17
N SER A 286 -6.70 -17.80 26.96
CA SER A 286 -7.82 -16.90 26.69
C SER A 286 -9.12 -17.66 27.00
N PRO A 287 -10.03 -17.16 27.84
CA PRO A 287 -11.27 -17.85 28.09
C PRO A 287 -12.16 -17.73 26.84
N SER A 288 -12.33 -18.84 26.15
CA SER A 288 -13.49 -19.08 25.30
C SER A 288 -14.73 -19.04 26.18
N GLY A 289 -15.38 -17.88 26.24
CA GLY A 289 -16.62 -17.67 26.98
C GLY A 289 -17.51 -16.69 26.24
N SER A 290 -18.82 -16.83 26.41
CA SER A 290 -19.79 -15.85 25.90
C SER A 290 -19.44 -14.45 26.42
N ILE A 291 -19.62 -13.43 25.56
CA ILE A 291 -19.43 -12.03 25.94
C ILE A 291 -20.36 -11.76 27.13
N PRO A 292 -19.82 -11.36 28.31
CA PRO A 292 -20.64 -11.01 29.45
C PRO A 292 -21.63 -9.91 29.07
N THR A 293 -22.85 -10.00 29.55
CA THR A 293 -23.89 -8.98 29.33
C THR A 293 -24.61 -8.69 30.65
N GLY A 294 -25.37 -7.59 30.70
CA GLY A 294 -26.06 -7.14 31.91
C GLY A 294 -25.26 -6.14 32.73
N LYS A 295 -25.94 -5.50 33.68
CA LYS A 295 -25.33 -4.52 34.60
C LYS A 295 -24.38 -5.23 35.54
N GLN A 296 -23.09 -4.93 35.41
CA GLN A 296 -22.07 -5.46 36.32
C GLN A 296 -22.06 -4.64 37.62
N SER A 297 -21.81 -5.31 38.74
CA SER A 297 -21.73 -4.69 40.06
C SER A 297 -20.64 -5.33 40.90
N GLY A 298 -20.15 -4.62 41.90
CA GLY A 298 -19.08 -5.12 42.78
C GLY A 298 -17.68 -4.97 42.18
N ALA A 299 -16.80 -5.91 42.53
CA ALA A 299 -15.39 -5.85 42.17
C ALA A 299 -15.13 -6.34 40.74
N CYS A 300 -14.09 -5.79 40.11
CA CYS A 300 -13.62 -6.18 38.79
C CYS A 300 -12.10 -6.37 38.80
N SER A 301 -11.61 -7.38 38.08
CA SER A 301 -10.19 -7.77 38.07
C SER A 301 -9.35 -6.99 37.04
N THR A 302 -9.99 -6.44 36.01
CA THR A 302 -9.29 -5.80 34.87
C THR A 302 -9.70 -4.35 34.76
N ASN A 303 -8.84 -3.44 35.21
CA ASN A 303 -9.11 -2.01 35.13
C ASN A 303 -9.29 -1.56 33.68
N GLY A 304 -10.32 -0.76 33.41
CA GLY A 304 -10.66 -0.31 32.06
C GLY A 304 -11.55 -1.27 31.26
N ALA A 305 -11.77 -2.50 31.72
CA ALA A 305 -12.67 -3.43 31.04
C ALA A 305 -14.09 -2.84 30.94
N THR A 306 -14.77 -3.07 29.82
CA THR A 306 -16.14 -2.64 29.59
C THR A 306 -17.04 -3.80 29.19
N VAL A 307 -18.31 -3.73 29.60
CA VAL A 307 -19.34 -4.77 29.38
C VAL A 307 -20.69 -4.12 29.10
N CYS A 308 -21.32 -4.44 27.97
CA CYS A 308 -22.63 -3.85 27.63
C CYS A 308 -23.73 -4.36 28.54
N VAL A 309 -24.65 -3.48 28.94
CA VAL A 309 -25.83 -3.89 29.71
C VAL A 309 -26.77 -4.73 28.85
N SER A 310 -27.03 -4.29 27.61
CA SER A 310 -27.76 -5.07 26.61
C SER A 310 -27.23 -4.71 25.21
N PRO A 311 -26.36 -5.57 24.61
CA PRO A 311 -25.77 -5.30 23.31
C PRO A 311 -26.81 -4.99 22.23
N GLY A 312 -26.60 -3.93 21.44
CA GLY A 312 -27.48 -3.53 20.32
C GLY A 312 -28.85 -2.98 20.72
N SER A 313 -29.18 -2.92 22.02
CA SER A 313 -30.51 -2.45 22.49
C SER A 313 -30.42 -1.42 23.62
N SER A 314 -29.30 -1.35 24.33
CA SER A 314 -29.08 -0.40 25.42
C SER A 314 -27.91 0.51 25.10
N ASN A 315 -28.05 1.79 25.42
CA ASN A 315 -26.95 2.75 25.40
C ASN A 315 -26.09 2.68 26.67
N GLN A 316 -26.22 1.64 27.52
CA GLN A 316 -25.54 1.56 28.80
C GLN A 316 -24.47 0.45 28.81
N TYR A 317 -23.36 0.71 29.49
CA TYR A 317 -22.28 -0.26 29.68
C TYR A 317 -21.64 -0.09 31.06
N SER A 318 -21.12 -1.18 31.62
CA SER A 318 -20.36 -1.16 32.87
C SER A 318 -18.88 -1.01 32.53
N LYS A 319 -18.16 -0.10 33.18
CA LYS A 319 -16.71 0.08 33.05
C LYS A 319 -16.05 -0.21 34.39
N CYS A 320 -15.01 -1.03 34.37
CA CYS A 320 -14.17 -1.26 35.53
C CYS A 320 -13.28 -0.03 35.74
N ASN A 321 -13.41 0.60 36.90
CA ASN A 321 -12.55 1.71 37.30
C ASN A 321 -11.99 1.44 38.70
N SER A 322 -10.67 1.30 38.79
CA SER A 322 -9.93 1.02 40.01
C SER A 322 -10.51 -0.15 40.81
N GLY A 323 -10.83 -1.24 40.11
CA GLY A 323 -11.29 -2.49 40.71
C GLY A 323 -12.78 -2.52 41.07
N ARG A 324 -13.58 -1.52 40.69
CA ARG A 324 -15.05 -1.56 40.81
C ARG A 324 -15.78 -1.31 39.49
N TRP A 325 -16.89 -2.01 39.31
CA TRP A 325 -17.80 -1.78 38.17
C TRP A 325 -18.59 -0.49 38.38
N ILE A 326 -18.56 0.38 37.38
CA ILE A 326 -19.32 1.64 37.34
C ILE A 326 -20.19 1.64 36.08
N LEU A 327 -21.48 1.94 36.24
CA LEU A 327 -22.41 2.07 35.12
C LEU A 327 -22.17 3.39 34.37
N ASN A 328 -22.03 3.30 33.06
CA ASN A 328 -21.82 4.40 32.13
C ASN A 328 -22.87 4.33 31.02
N GLN A 329 -22.98 5.42 30.27
CA GLN A 329 -23.85 5.50 29.09
C GLN A 329 -23.06 6.03 27.89
N CYS A 330 -23.40 5.55 26.71
CA CYS A 330 -22.99 6.10 25.44
C CYS A 330 -23.52 7.55 25.31
N LYS A 331 -22.92 8.32 24.40
CA LYS A 331 -23.48 9.62 24.00
C LYS A 331 -24.91 9.42 23.46
N ALA A 332 -25.73 10.47 23.47
CA ALA A 332 -27.10 10.38 22.96
C ALA A 332 -27.11 9.89 21.49
N GLY A 333 -27.89 8.84 21.20
CA GLY A 333 -27.99 8.20 19.89
C GLY A 333 -27.41 6.78 19.86
N PRO A 334 -26.08 6.59 19.97
CA PRO A 334 -25.43 5.28 19.91
C PRO A 334 -25.87 4.27 20.99
N VAL A 335 -25.94 3.00 20.63
CA VAL A 335 -26.12 1.85 21.52
C VAL A 335 -24.80 1.12 21.76
N CYS A 336 -24.72 0.34 22.83
CA CYS A 336 -23.51 -0.40 23.19
C CYS A 336 -23.38 -1.70 22.40
N TYR A 337 -22.17 -2.01 21.91
CA TYR A 337 -21.80 -3.30 21.31
C TYR A 337 -20.57 -3.88 22.01
N GLY A 338 -20.55 -5.20 22.21
CA GLY A 338 -19.42 -5.92 22.82
C GLY A 338 -18.48 -6.48 21.76
N ASP A 339 -17.21 -6.09 21.81
CA ASP A 339 -16.15 -6.58 20.92
C ASP A 339 -15.47 -7.83 21.49
N SER A 340 -15.36 -7.88 22.81
CA SER A 340 -14.76 -8.99 23.55
C SER A 340 -15.39 -9.10 24.93
N ASN A 341 -14.92 -10.04 25.74
CA ASN A 341 -15.35 -10.21 27.13
C ASN A 341 -14.96 -9.02 28.05
N THR A 342 -14.16 -8.08 27.57
CA THR A 342 -13.63 -6.95 28.34
C THR A 342 -13.63 -5.63 27.56
N SER A 343 -14.16 -5.59 26.34
CA SER A 343 -14.19 -4.40 25.50
C SER A 343 -15.55 -4.22 24.84
N THR A 344 -16.01 -2.97 24.80
CA THR A 344 -17.26 -2.55 24.18
C THR A 344 -17.07 -1.19 23.53
N HIS A 345 -17.84 -0.91 22.50
CA HIS A 345 -17.93 0.40 21.86
C HIS A 345 -19.39 0.88 21.78
N CYS A 346 -19.55 2.17 21.49
CA CYS A 346 -20.85 2.80 21.26
C CYS A 346 -20.98 3.08 19.77
N ALA A 347 -21.96 2.49 19.11
CA ALA A 347 -22.30 2.72 17.71
C ALA A 347 -23.80 2.93 17.53
#